data_AF-A0A938AUF0-F1
#
_entry.id   AF-A0A938AUF0-F1
#
_cell.length_a   1.000
_cell.length_b   1.000
_cell.length_c   1.000
_cell.angle_alpha   90.00
_cell.angle_beta   90.00
_cell.angle_gamma   90.00
#
_symmetry.space_group_name_H-M   'P 1'
#
loop_
_entity.id
_entity.type
_entity.pdbx_description
1 polymer ?
#
loop_
_entity_poly.entity_id
_entity_poly.type
_entity_poly.pdbx_seq_one_letter_code
_entity_poly.pdbx_strand_id
1 'polypeptide(L)'
;MSDASSASGAPGTPGAPAVRGALDSSGVSGAAGALGASREPDAGQTPERLGPAQIEIRSMEIIEALLPADCCPAEQRPIVKRLVHTAGDPALAGLVRFSEAAVEAGIAALRGGADVVTDTQMVRLGINADRLAALGGECVCAIADPAVAEESKRSGRTRAACAMRLLAPRIDGGVVAIGNAPTALREVLTLAVEGVARPALVIGMPVGFVDAAESKDALMASDHVWMAVAGTRGGSPLAAATVNALLRLADPDDGRQTSTGDR
;
A
#
# COMPACT_ATOMS: atom_id res chain seq x y z
N MET A 1 55.22 -47.25 23.99
CA MET A 1 55.57 -48.23 22.95
C MET A 1 54.30 -48.55 22.19
N SER A 2 54.03 -48.16 20.96
CA SER A 2 54.73 -47.36 19.94
C SER A 2 53.65 -47.06 18.87
N ASP A 3 53.63 -45.82 18.35
CA ASP A 3 53.47 -45.39 16.94
C ASP A 3 52.93 -46.38 15.88
N ALA A 4 52.21 -45.99 14.81
CA ALA A 4 51.85 -44.70 14.22
C ALA A 4 50.88 -44.91 13.01
N SER A 5 50.33 -43.79 12.52
CA SER A 5 50.01 -43.47 11.11
C SER A 5 48.96 -44.28 10.33
N SER A 6 47.88 -43.60 9.94
CA SER A 6 47.67 -43.25 8.53
C SER A 6 46.53 -42.24 8.37
N ALA A 7 46.91 -41.06 7.87
CA ALA A 7 46.00 -40.04 7.37
C ALA A 7 45.82 -40.22 5.85
N SER A 8 44.58 -40.12 5.38
CA SER A 8 44.16 -40.01 3.98
C SER A 8 42.80 -39.32 4.04
N GLY A 9 42.47 -38.22 3.37
CA GLY A 9 43.06 -37.55 2.22
C GLY A 9 41.85 -36.86 1.56
N ALA A 10 41.59 -35.61 1.91
CA ALA A 10 40.46 -34.85 1.37
C ALA A 10 40.71 -34.49 -0.10
N PRO A 11 39.73 -34.66 -1.02
CA PRO A 11 39.91 -34.26 -2.40
C PRO A 11 39.79 -32.74 -2.53
N GLY A 12 40.91 -32.10 -2.91
CA GLY A 12 40.96 -30.69 -3.26
C GLY A 12 40.17 -30.41 -4.54
N THR A 13 39.26 -29.44 -4.47
CA THR A 13 38.61 -28.86 -5.65
C THR A 13 39.58 -27.97 -6.43
N PRO A 14 39.59 -28.06 -7.77
CA PRO A 14 40.54 -27.36 -8.62
C PRO A 14 40.25 -25.86 -8.70
N GLY A 15 41.32 -25.07 -8.66
CA GLY A 15 41.29 -23.60 -8.78
C GLY A 15 40.74 -23.13 -10.11
N ALA A 16 39.90 -22.09 -10.05
CA ALA A 16 39.40 -21.38 -11.22
C ALA A 16 40.54 -20.67 -11.98
N PRO A 17 40.50 -20.63 -13.33
CA PRO A 17 41.53 -19.95 -14.10
C PRO A 17 41.37 -18.43 -13.98
N ALA A 18 42.47 -17.74 -13.68
CA ALA A 18 42.56 -16.29 -13.71
C ALA A 18 42.45 -15.79 -15.15
N VAL A 19 41.31 -15.17 -15.49
CA VAL A 19 41.14 -14.45 -16.76
C VAL A 19 41.83 -13.09 -16.63
N ARG A 20 43.05 -12.99 -17.14
CA ARG A 20 43.71 -11.70 -17.43
C ARG A 20 43.12 -11.12 -18.71
N GLY A 21 42.13 -10.25 -18.57
CA GLY A 21 41.69 -9.36 -19.64
C GLY A 21 42.61 -8.15 -19.72
N ALA A 22 43.40 -8.06 -20.78
CA ALA A 22 44.13 -6.86 -21.16
C ALA A 22 43.12 -5.80 -21.62
N LEU A 23 43.08 -4.65 -20.96
CA LEU A 23 42.37 -3.48 -21.47
C LEU A 23 43.32 -2.74 -22.41
N ASP A 24 43.04 -2.87 -23.71
CA ASP A 24 43.56 -2.03 -24.77
C ASP A 24 43.10 -0.58 -24.53
N SER A 25 44.05 0.31 -24.30
CA SER A 25 43.85 1.74 -24.22
C SER A 25 44.02 2.36 -25.60
N SER A 26 42.99 2.29 -26.45
CA SER A 26 42.93 3.15 -27.64
C SER A 26 41.49 3.38 -28.12
N GLY A 27 41.05 4.64 -28.06
CA GLY A 27 40.01 5.17 -28.95
C GLY A 27 38.58 5.27 -28.40
N VAL A 28 38.31 6.26 -27.56
CA VAL A 28 37.00 6.95 -27.58
C VAL A 28 37.25 8.46 -27.59
N SER A 29 37.37 8.99 -28.80
CA SER A 29 37.29 10.42 -29.07
C SER A 29 35.89 10.73 -29.58
N GLY A 30 35.22 11.69 -28.94
CA GLY A 30 34.09 12.42 -29.53
C GLY A 30 32.69 11.96 -29.15
N ALA A 31 32.13 12.56 -28.10
CA ALA A 31 30.77 13.12 -28.05
C ALA A 31 30.44 13.59 -26.62
N ALA A 32 31.15 14.61 -26.14
CA ALA A 32 30.68 15.39 -24.99
C ALA A 32 29.67 16.42 -25.53
N GLY A 33 28.40 16.04 -25.56
CA GLY A 33 27.30 16.89 -26.03
C GLY A 33 26.06 16.70 -25.16
N ALA A 34 25.67 17.78 -24.49
CA ALA A 34 24.41 17.99 -23.75
C ALA A 34 24.23 17.21 -22.43
N LEU A 35 25.12 17.45 -21.46
CA LEU A 35 24.72 17.45 -20.05
C LEU A 35 23.98 18.75 -19.74
N GLY A 36 22.93 18.62 -18.92
CA GLY A 36 21.80 19.53 -18.79
C GLY A 36 22.15 21.01 -18.66
N ALA A 37 21.45 21.83 -19.44
CA ALA A 37 21.27 23.23 -19.10
C ALA A 37 20.57 23.29 -17.73
N SER A 38 21.36 23.62 -16.71
CA SER A 38 20.84 24.05 -15.41
C SER A 38 19.87 25.20 -15.66
N ARG A 39 18.57 24.97 -15.48
CA ARG A 39 17.63 26.08 -15.37
C ARG A 39 18.00 26.82 -14.10
N GLU A 40 18.59 28.00 -14.26
CA GLU A 40 18.67 29.02 -13.21
C GLU A 40 17.28 29.10 -12.54
N PRO A 41 17.17 29.02 -11.21
CA PRO A 41 15.90 29.24 -10.54
C PRO A 41 15.41 30.65 -10.92
N ASP A 42 14.20 30.74 -11.48
CA ASP A 42 13.58 32.00 -11.87
C ASP A 42 13.50 32.94 -10.65
N ALA A 43 14.46 33.85 -10.55
CA ALA A 43 14.69 34.72 -9.39
C ALA A 43 13.70 35.90 -9.30
N GLY A 44 12.47 35.73 -9.82
CA GLY A 44 11.51 36.82 -9.99
C GLY A 44 10.06 36.51 -9.60
N GLN A 45 9.69 35.27 -9.30
CA GLN A 45 8.32 34.92 -8.91
C GLN A 45 8.33 34.27 -7.53
N THR A 46 8.04 35.05 -6.51
CA THR A 46 7.65 34.50 -5.20
C THR A 46 6.42 33.62 -5.44
N PRO A 47 6.47 32.30 -5.19
CA PRO A 47 5.33 31.44 -5.42
C PRO A 47 4.14 32.00 -4.61
N GLU A 48 3.01 32.15 -5.29
CA GLU A 48 1.75 32.59 -4.70
C GLU A 48 1.51 31.83 -3.40
N ARG A 49 1.40 32.55 -2.27
CA ARG A 49 1.18 31.93 -0.96
C ARG A 49 -0.27 31.46 -0.86
N LEU A 50 -0.52 30.26 -1.36
CA LEU A 50 -1.80 29.58 -1.22
C LEU A 50 -1.99 29.08 0.22
N GLY A 51 -3.21 29.18 0.74
CA GLY A 51 -3.60 28.52 1.98
C GLY A 51 -3.69 27.00 1.81
N PRO A 52 -3.68 26.20 2.90
CA PRO A 52 -3.67 24.74 2.82
C PRO A 52 -4.80 24.13 1.96
N ALA A 53 -6.03 24.64 2.10
CA ALA A 53 -7.17 24.18 1.31
C ALA A 53 -7.01 24.50 -0.19
N GLN A 54 -6.47 25.68 -0.52
CA GLN A 54 -6.22 26.08 -1.90
C GLN A 54 -5.10 25.24 -2.52
N ILE A 55 -4.07 24.86 -1.75
CA ILE A 55 -3.02 23.93 -2.19
C ILE A 55 -3.63 22.57 -2.54
N GLU A 56 -4.51 22.04 -1.69
CA GLU A 56 -5.16 20.76 -1.95
C GLU A 56 -6.04 20.82 -3.20
N ILE A 57 -6.87 21.86 -3.34
CA ILE A 57 -7.73 22.07 -4.54
C ILE A 57 -6.87 22.11 -5.79
N ARG A 58 -5.85 22.98 -5.82
CA ARG A 58 -4.94 23.12 -6.97
C ARG A 58 -4.21 21.81 -7.28
N SER A 59 -3.81 21.05 -6.27
CA SER A 59 -3.21 19.73 -6.47
C SER A 59 -4.19 18.75 -7.13
N MET A 60 -5.45 18.73 -6.70
CA MET A 60 -6.47 17.84 -7.27
C MET A 60 -6.85 18.22 -8.70
N GLU A 61 -6.79 19.51 -9.06
CA GLU A 61 -6.97 20.00 -10.43
C GLU A 61 -5.81 19.57 -11.34
N ILE A 62 -4.57 19.73 -10.89
CA ILE A 62 -3.38 19.28 -11.62
C ILE A 62 -3.45 17.77 -11.85
N ILE A 63 -3.80 17.01 -10.82
CA ILE A 63 -3.94 15.55 -10.94
C ILE A 63 -5.05 15.20 -11.94
N GLU A 64 -6.21 15.88 -11.91
CA GLU A 64 -7.29 15.64 -12.88
C GLU A 64 -6.81 15.77 -14.32
N ALA A 65 -6.02 16.81 -14.62
CA ALA A 65 -5.49 17.07 -15.95
C ALA A 65 -4.43 16.04 -16.40
N LEU A 66 -3.77 15.36 -15.46
CA LEU A 66 -2.76 14.33 -15.75
C LEU A 66 -3.37 12.93 -15.95
N LEU A 67 -4.61 12.72 -15.53
CA LEU A 67 -5.27 11.41 -15.62
C LEU A 67 -6.05 11.27 -16.93
N PRO A 68 -5.94 10.14 -17.64
CA PRO A 68 -6.83 9.85 -18.76
C PRO A 68 -8.30 9.94 -18.33
N ALA A 69 -9.16 10.48 -19.18
CA ALA A 69 -10.57 10.71 -18.85
C ALA A 69 -11.31 9.41 -18.51
N ASP A 70 -10.89 8.31 -19.15
CA ASP A 70 -11.46 6.96 -19.08
C ASP A 70 -10.65 6.01 -18.19
N CYS A 71 -9.67 6.49 -17.41
CA CYS A 71 -8.81 5.61 -16.60
C CYS A 71 -9.57 4.82 -15.51
N CYS A 72 -10.74 5.29 -15.09
CA CYS A 72 -11.64 4.62 -14.15
C CYS A 72 -13.06 5.22 -14.21
N PRO A 73 -14.10 4.46 -13.78
CA PRO A 73 -15.44 4.97 -13.55
C PRO A 73 -15.48 6.18 -12.59
N ALA A 74 -16.51 7.02 -12.75
CA ALA A 74 -16.65 8.26 -11.98
C ALA A 74 -16.66 8.06 -10.45
N GLU A 75 -17.28 6.98 -9.98
CA GLU A 75 -17.33 6.62 -8.54
C GLU A 75 -15.95 6.24 -7.96
N GLN A 76 -15.04 5.71 -8.78
CA GLN A 76 -13.69 5.31 -8.36
C GLN A 76 -12.71 6.49 -8.43
N ARG A 77 -13.02 7.49 -9.26
CA ARG A 77 -12.11 8.60 -9.58
C ARG A 77 -11.63 9.39 -8.35
N PRO A 78 -12.47 9.73 -7.34
CA PRO A 78 -11.99 10.38 -6.12
C PRO A 78 -10.92 9.58 -5.36
N ILE A 79 -11.04 8.25 -5.34
CA ILE A 79 -10.09 7.34 -4.68
C ILE A 79 -8.80 7.29 -5.49
N VAL A 80 -8.88 7.12 -6.81
CA VAL A 80 -7.70 7.10 -7.70
C VAL A 80 -6.91 8.40 -7.61
N LYS A 81 -7.58 9.56 -7.65
CA LYS A 81 -6.93 10.87 -7.47
C LYS A 81 -6.23 10.97 -6.13
N ARG A 82 -6.86 10.51 -5.06
CA ARG A 82 -6.28 10.54 -3.72
C ARG A 82 -5.02 9.67 -3.64
N LEU A 83 -5.03 8.49 -4.24
CA LEU A 83 -3.86 7.61 -4.31
C LEU A 83 -2.72 8.23 -5.11
N VAL A 84 -3.01 8.82 -6.26
CA VAL A 84 -2.02 9.55 -7.09
C VAL A 84 -1.43 10.73 -6.34
N HIS A 85 -2.27 11.52 -5.64
CA HIS A 85 -1.83 12.62 -4.79
C HIS A 85 -0.87 12.12 -3.69
N THR A 86 -1.26 11.07 -2.97
CA THR A 86 -0.46 10.50 -1.88
C THR A 86 0.86 9.94 -2.37
N ALA A 87 0.91 9.34 -3.57
CA ALA A 87 2.13 8.81 -4.14
C ALA A 87 3.00 9.85 -4.86
N GLY A 88 2.41 10.97 -5.28
CA GLY A 88 3.05 11.92 -6.21
C GLY A 88 3.33 11.32 -7.59
N ASP A 89 2.63 10.25 -7.99
CA ASP A 89 2.89 9.50 -9.22
C ASP A 89 1.59 9.24 -10.02
N PRO A 90 1.35 9.97 -11.13
CA PRO A 90 0.20 9.75 -12.01
C PRO A 90 0.15 8.36 -12.63
N ALA A 91 1.28 7.69 -12.83
CA ALA A 91 1.32 6.34 -13.39
C ALA A 91 0.67 5.31 -12.45
N LEU A 92 0.53 5.62 -11.16
CA LEU A 92 -0.16 4.77 -10.20
C LEU A 92 -1.63 4.51 -10.60
N ALA A 93 -2.29 5.47 -11.26
CA ALA A 93 -3.69 5.32 -11.68
C ALA A 93 -3.92 4.07 -12.52
N GLY A 94 -2.97 3.74 -13.42
CA GLY A 94 -3.03 2.56 -14.26
C GLY A 94 -2.91 1.23 -13.51
N LEU A 95 -2.56 1.24 -12.21
CA LEU A 95 -2.39 0.06 -11.36
C LEU A 95 -3.51 -0.12 -10.34
N VAL A 96 -4.34 0.89 -10.11
CA VAL A 96 -5.46 0.79 -9.16
C VAL A 96 -6.54 -0.11 -9.78
N ARG A 97 -7.02 -1.09 -9.00
CA ARG A 97 -8.04 -2.04 -9.41
C ARG A 97 -9.11 -2.13 -8.32
N PHE A 98 -10.32 -2.47 -8.74
CA PHE A 98 -11.49 -2.57 -7.90
C PHE A 98 -12.26 -3.84 -8.30
N SER A 99 -12.85 -4.53 -7.33
CA SER A 99 -13.94 -5.45 -7.61
C SER A 99 -15.21 -4.68 -7.99
N GLU A 100 -16.22 -5.39 -8.49
CA GLU A 100 -17.56 -4.83 -8.64
C GLU A 100 -18.08 -4.30 -7.27
N ALA A 101 -18.79 -3.17 -7.30
CA ALA A 101 -19.39 -2.50 -6.14
C ALA A 101 -18.45 -2.13 -4.98
N ALA A 102 -17.11 -2.18 -5.15
CA ALA A 102 -16.15 -1.96 -4.06
C ALA A 102 -16.34 -0.63 -3.32
N VAL A 103 -16.61 0.45 -4.07
CA VAL A 103 -16.81 1.79 -3.52
C VAL A 103 -18.11 1.85 -2.71
N GLU A 104 -19.21 1.37 -3.28
CA GLU A 104 -20.52 1.35 -2.63
C GLU A 104 -20.51 0.49 -1.36
N ALA A 105 -19.97 -0.73 -1.43
CA ALA A 105 -19.85 -1.63 -0.29
C ALA A 105 -18.99 -1.04 0.83
N GLY A 106 -17.87 -0.39 0.47
CA GLY A 106 -17.01 0.30 1.44
C GLY A 106 -17.74 1.43 2.16
N ILE A 107 -18.47 2.27 1.42
CA ILE A 107 -19.26 3.36 1.99
C ILE A 107 -20.38 2.79 2.88
N ALA A 108 -21.09 1.76 2.43
CA ALA A 108 -22.17 1.12 3.17
C ALA A 108 -21.68 0.52 4.49
N ALA A 109 -20.55 -0.20 4.47
CA ALA A 109 -19.94 -0.77 5.67
C ALA A 109 -19.56 0.32 6.68
N LEU A 110 -18.86 1.37 6.23
CA LEU A 110 -18.45 2.47 7.10
C LEU A 110 -19.65 3.21 7.69
N ARG A 111 -20.69 3.50 6.90
CA ARG A 111 -21.95 4.10 7.40
C ARG A 111 -22.70 3.19 8.37
N GLY A 112 -22.52 1.87 8.25
CA GLY A 112 -23.04 0.87 9.18
C GLY A 112 -22.27 0.76 10.49
N GLY A 113 -21.23 1.57 10.70
CA GLY A 113 -20.38 1.52 11.90
C GLY A 113 -19.35 0.39 11.87
N ALA A 114 -18.98 -0.11 10.70
CA ALA A 114 -17.96 -1.14 10.59
C ALA A 114 -16.59 -0.67 11.10
N ASP A 115 -15.90 -1.54 11.83
CA ASP A 115 -14.52 -1.33 12.24
C ASP A 115 -13.57 -1.40 11.03
N VAL A 116 -12.45 -0.68 11.14
CA VAL A 116 -11.34 -0.75 10.17
C VAL A 116 -10.17 -1.50 10.80
N VAL A 117 -9.94 -2.72 10.36
CA VAL A 117 -8.83 -3.57 10.81
C VAL A 117 -7.60 -3.35 9.93
N THR A 118 -6.43 -3.16 10.54
CA THR A 118 -5.19 -2.85 9.81
C THR A 118 -4.03 -3.79 10.15
N ASP A 119 -3.17 -4.04 9.17
CA ASP A 119 -2.00 -4.92 9.34
C ASP A 119 -0.85 -4.27 10.12
N THR A 120 -0.77 -2.95 10.11
CA THR A 120 0.32 -2.17 10.72
C THR A 120 -0.19 -0.92 11.42
N GLN A 121 0.53 -0.50 12.47
CA GLN A 121 0.23 0.75 13.18
C GLN A 121 0.32 1.97 12.26
N MET A 122 1.18 1.94 11.23
CA MET A 122 1.30 3.04 10.28
C MET A 122 0.02 3.23 9.45
N VAL A 123 -0.66 2.16 9.04
CA VAL A 123 -1.96 2.27 8.37
C VAL A 123 -2.98 2.87 9.34
N ARG A 124 -3.08 2.32 10.56
CA ARG A 124 -4.00 2.81 11.60
C ARG A 124 -3.82 4.30 11.88
N LEU A 125 -2.58 4.76 12.09
CA LEU A 125 -2.27 6.16 12.39
C LEU A 125 -2.51 7.10 11.20
N GLY A 126 -2.49 6.56 9.96
CA GLY A 126 -2.80 7.33 8.77
C GLY A 126 -4.29 7.54 8.54
N ILE A 127 -5.16 6.82 9.24
CA ILE A 127 -6.63 6.89 9.09
C ILE A 127 -7.19 7.99 10.01
N ASN A 128 -8.15 8.77 9.50
CA ASN A 128 -8.85 9.79 10.27
C ASN A 128 -9.80 9.13 11.29
N ALA A 129 -9.31 8.99 12.52
CA ALA A 129 -10.04 8.35 13.61
C ALA A 129 -11.34 9.09 13.97
N ASP A 130 -11.34 10.42 13.94
CA ASP A 130 -12.52 11.22 14.30
C ASP A 130 -13.67 11.01 13.31
N ARG A 131 -13.38 10.98 12.01
CA ARG A 131 -14.40 10.71 10.98
C ARG A 131 -14.91 9.28 11.05
N LEU A 132 -14.05 8.32 11.32
CA LEU A 132 -14.46 6.93 11.49
C LEU A 132 -15.36 6.76 12.73
N ALA A 133 -14.96 7.38 13.86
CA ALA A 133 -15.74 7.36 15.10
C ALA A 133 -17.10 8.07 14.95
N ALA A 134 -17.17 9.14 14.16
CA ALA A 134 -18.44 9.81 13.84
C ALA A 134 -19.42 8.91 13.07
N LEU A 135 -18.92 7.91 12.34
CA LEU A 135 -19.72 6.87 11.69
C LEU A 135 -19.98 5.64 12.57
N GLY A 136 -19.40 5.59 13.78
CA GLY A 136 -19.62 4.53 14.76
C GLY A 136 -18.58 3.41 14.77
N GLY A 137 -17.55 3.46 13.91
CA GLY A 137 -16.49 2.45 13.86
C GLY A 137 -15.22 2.85 14.62
N GLU A 138 -14.31 1.89 14.83
CA GLU A 138 -12.95 2.11 15.35
C GLU A 138 -11.88 1.59 14.37
N CYS A 139 -10.70 2.22 14.35
CA CYS A 139 -9.55 1.67 13.64
C CYS A 139 -8.65 0.84 14.57
N VAL A 140 -8.55 -0.46 14.31
CA VAL A 140 -7.89 -1.44 15.19
C VAL A 140 -6.66 -2.06 14.52
N CYS A 141 -5.59 -2.24 15.30
CA CYS A 141 -4.37 -2.93 14.86
C CYS A 141 -3.77 -3.75 16.01
N ALA A 142 -3.63 -5.06 15.82
CA ALA A 142 -3.09 -5.96 16.84
C ALA A 142 -1.61 -6.31 16.63
N ILE A 143 -0.91 -5.71 15.66
CA ILE A 143 0.47 -6.10 15.32
C ILE A 143 1.47 -5.99 16.49
N ALA A 144 1.16 -5.12 17.46
CA ALA A 144 1.98 -4.87 18.65
C ALA A 144 1.44 -5.59 19.90
N ASP A 145 0.37 -6.38 19.78
CA ASP A 145 -0.19 -7.12 20.89
C ASP A 145 0.78 -8.23 21.36
N PRO A 146 1.10 -8.34 22.66
CA PRO A 146 1.94 -9.41 23.19
C PRO A 146 1.45 -10.81 22.81
N ALA A 147 0.14 -11.05 22.81
CA ALA A 147 -0.45 -12.34 22.46
C ALA A 147 -0.19 -12.71 20.98
N VAL A 148 -0.15 -11.71 20.08
CA VAL A 148 0.23 -11.91 18.67
C VAL A 148 1.69 -12.33 18.54
N ALA A 149 2.58 -11.76 19.34
CA ALA A 149 4.00 -12.12 19.33
C ALA A 149 4.24 -13.53 19.86
N GLU A 150 3.53 -13.94 20.92
CA GLU A 150 3.56 -15.30 21.46
C GLU A 150 3.00 -16.31 20.46
N GLU A 151 1.84 -16.01 19.86
CA GLU A 151 1.19 -16.89 18.88
C GLU A 151 2.02 -17.07 17.60
N SER A 152 2.68 -16.02 17.15
CA SER A 152 3.60 -16.08 15.99
C SER A 152 4.75 -17.05 16.25
N LYS A 153 5.36 -17.01 17.44
CA LYS A 153 6.42 -17.95 17.84
C LYS A 153 5.90 -19.38 17.94
N ARG A 154 4.69 -19.56 18.50
CA ARG A 154 4.08 -20.89 18.72
C ARG A 154 3.67 -21.57 17.43
N SER A 155 3.08 -20.82 16.50
CA SER A 155 2.47 -21.37 15.29
C SER A 155 3.37 -21.34 14.05
N GLY A 156 4.47 -20.58 14.08
CA GLY A 156 5.34 -20.34 12.93
C GLY A 156 4.76 -19.36 11.89
N ARG A 157 3.54 -18.83 12.11
CA ARG A 157 2.97 -17.76 11.28
C ARG A 157 3.66 -16.43 11.56
N THR A 158 3.59 -15.50 10.61
CA THR A 158 4.05 -14.13 10.84
C THR A 158 3.16 -13.43 11.87
N ARG A 159 3.71 -12.44 12.57
CA ARG A 159 2.91 -11.59 13.47
C ARG A 159 1.72 -10.95 12.76
N ALA A 160 1.88 -10.57 11.50
CA ALA A 160 0.81 -9.93 10.73
C ALA A 160 -0.34 -10.91 10.45
N ALA A 161 -0.04 -12.16 10.10
CA ALA A 161 -1.06 -13.21 9.98
C ALA A 161 -1.73 -13.50 11.35
N CYS A 162 -0.95 -13.67 12.42
CA CYS A 162 -1.51 -13.87 13.76
C CYS A 162 -2.40 -12.70 14.22
N ALA A 163 -2.05 -11.45 13.88
CA ALA A 163 -2.87 -10.29 14.17
C ALA A 163 -4.23 -10.32 13.44
N MET A 164 -4.25 -10.73 12.16
CA MET A 164 -5.52 -10.90 11.43
C MET A 164 -6.39 -11.96 12.07
N ARG A 165 -5.80 -13.11 12.44
CA ARG A 165 -6.54 -14.16 13.16
C ARG A 165 -7.11 -13.68 14.50
N LEU A 166 -6.33 -12.93 15.28
CA LEU A 166 -6.79 -12.39 16.56
C LEU A 166 -7.95 -11.42 16.37
N LEU A 167 -7.92 -10.62 15.30
CA LEU A 167 -8.94 -9.64 14.96
C LEU A 167 -10.08 -10.22 14.10
N ALA A 168 -10.15 -11.53 13.87
CA ALA A 168 -11.19 -12.14 13.04
C ALA A 168 -12.63 -11.70 13.40
N PRO A 169 -13.03 -11.56 14.69
CA PRO A 169 -14.36 -11.06 15.04
C PRO A 169 -14.65 -9.62 14.62
N ARG A 170 -13.62 -8.80 14.40
CA ARG A 170 -13.69 -7.41 13.90
C ARG A 170 -13.56 -7.35 12.39
N ILE A 171 -12.96 -8.38 11.79
CA ILE A 171 -12.83 -8.54 10.34
C ILE A 171 -14.18 -8.93 9.72
N ASP A 172 -14.96 -9.78 10.39
CA ASP A 172 -16.26 -10.21 9.88
C ASP A 172 -17.23 -9.02 9.73
N GLY A 173 -17.69 -8.75 8.51
CA GLY A 173 -18.45 -7.55 8.16
C GLY A 173 -17.66 -6.22 8.22
N GLY A 174 -16.38 -6.26 8.60
CA GLY A 174 -15.52 -5.09 8.74
C GLY A 174 -14.85 -4.65 7.44
N VAL A 175 -14.11 -3.54 7.51
CA VAL A 175 -13.19 -3.10 6.44
C VAL A 175 -11.77 -3.49 6.85
N VAL A 176 -11.06 -4.20 5.98
CA VAL A 176 -9.66 -4.60 6.24
C VAL A 176 -8.73 -3.83 5.33
N ALA A 177 -7.75 -3.11 5.90
CA ALA A 177 -6.75 -2.35 5.16
C ALA A 177 -5.34 -2.89 5.39
N ILE A 178 -4.77 -3.50 4.35
CA ILE A 178 -3.44 -4.11 4.37
C ILE A 178 -2.48 -3.22 3.57
N GLY A 179 -1.55 -2.56 4.25
CA GLY A 179 -0.60 -1.65 3.63
C GLY A 179 0.80 -2.21 3.46
N ASN A 180 1.18 -3.25 4.20
CA ASN A 180 2.57 -3.68 4.29
C ASN A 180 2.77 -5.18 4.11
N ALA A 181 2.02 -6.04 4.81
CA ALA A 181 2.33 -7.46 4.91
C ALA A 181 1.51 -8.32 3.92
N PRO A 182 2.13 -8.92 2.87
CA PRO A 182 1.46 -9.89 2.01
C PRO A 182 0.86 -11.06 2.80
N THR A 183 1.55 -11.50 3.85
CA THR A 183 1.09 -12.57 4.73
C THR A 183 -0.17 -12.22 5.51
N ALA A 184 -0.42 -10.94 5.84
CA ALA A 184 -1.68 -10.53 6.44
C ALA A 184 -2.82 -10.62 5.42
N LEU A 185 -2.59 -10.17 4.18
CA LEU A 185 -3.59 -10.27 3.11
C LEU A 185 -3.95 -11.74 2.83
N ARG A 186 -2.96 -12.62 2.72
CA ARG A 186 -3.21 -14.06 2.55
C ARG A 186 -4.00 -14.65 3.71
N GLU A 187 -3.69 -14.26 4.95
CA GLU A 187 -4.41 -14.76 6.12
C GLU A 187 -5.89 -14.32 6.11
N VAL A 188 -6.20 -13.10 5.67
CA VAL A 188 -7.59 -12.63 5.50
C VAL A 188 -8.35 -13.52 4.51
N LEU A 189 -7.72 -13.87 3.39
CA LEU A 189 -8.32 -14.80 2.41
C LEU A 189 -8.52 -16.20 3.02
N THR A 190 -7.54 -16.69 3.78
CA THR A 190 -7.65 -17.98 4.48
C THR A 190 -8.81 -17.98 5.48
N LEU A 191 -8.96 -16.94 6.29
CA LEU A 191 -10.05 -16.83 7.27
C LEU A 191 -11.43 -16.89 6.63
N ALA A 192 -11.58 -16.34 5.42
CA ALA A 192 -12.82 -16.40 4.66
C ALA A 192 -13.11 -17.80 4.13
N VAL A 193 -12.08 -18.48 3.58
CA VAL A 193 -12.19 -19.88 3.13
C VAL A 193 -12.52 -20.82 4.30
N GLU A 194 -11.95 -20.57 5.49
CA GLU A 194 -12.25 -21.30 6.72
C GLU A 194 -13.65 -20.99 7.29
N GLY A 195 -14.36 -19.99 6.76
CA GLY A 195 -15.66 -19.55 7.27
C GLY A 195 -15.59 -18.86 8.64
N VAL A 196 -14.41 -18.35 9.02
CA VAL A 196 -14.15 -17.73 10.33
C VAL A 196 -14.52 -16.24 10.32
N ALA A 197 -14.21 -15.53 9.23
CA ALA A 197 -14.53 -14.13 9.06
C ALA A 197 -14.59 -13.75 7.58
N ARG A 198 -15.57 -12.94 7.19
CA ARG A 198 -15.68 -12.39 5.83
C ARG A 198 -15.78 -10.85 5.88
N PRO A 199 -14.73 -10.13 5.44
CA PRO A 199 -14.77 -8.67 5.33
C PRO A 199 -15.87 -8.18 4.40
N ALA A 200 -16.45 -7.03 4.74
CA ALA A 200 -17.31 -6.28 3.81
C ALA A 200 -16.48 -5.61 2.69
N LEU A 201 -15.22 -5.25 2.99
CA LEU A 201 -14.27 -4.74 2.00
C LEU A 201 -12.83 -5.08 2.40
N VAL A 202 -12.02 -5.50 1.43
CA VAL A 202 -10.56 -5.66 1.58
C VAL A 202 -9.80 -4.63 0.73
N ILE A 203 -9.04 -3.76 1.38
CA ILE A 203 -8.09 -2.84 0.74
C ILE A 203 -6.71 -3.53 0.76
N GLY A 204 -6.38 -4.21 -0.34
CA GLY A 204 -5.15 -4.98 -0.53
C GLY A 204 -4.06 -4.16 -1.20
N MET A 205 -3.25 -3.46 -0.40
CA MET A 205 -2.14 -2.64 -0.88
C MET A 205 -0.79 -2.98 -0.21
N PRO A 206 -0.44 -4.25 0.10
CA PRO A 206 0.91 -4.55 0.56
C PRO A 206 1.94 -4.13 -0.51
N VAL A 207 3.02 -3.50 -0.04
CA VAL A 207 4.19 -3.15 -0.84
C VAL A 207 5.27 -4.22 -0.66
N GLY A 208 6.03 -4.49 -1.71
CA GLY A 208 7.20 -5.35 -1.59
C GLY A 208 7.57 -6.06 -2.88
N PHE A 209 8.70 -6.74 -2.83
CA PHE A 209 9.23 -7.54 -3.94
C PHE A 209 9.11 -9.04 -3.71
N VAL A 210 8.59 -9.45 -2.56
CA VAL A 210 8.35 -10.85 -2.21
C VAL A 210 6.87 -10.96 -1.86
N ASP A 211 6.14 -11.76 -2.65
CA ASP A 211 4.74 -12.15 -2.42
C ASP A 211 3.70 -11.00 -2.47
N ALA A 212 4.13 -9.74 -2.63
CA ALA A 212 3.21 -8.61 -2.68
C ALA A 212 2.30 -8.65 -3.91
N ALA A 213 2.87 -8.87 -5.10
CA ALA A 213 2.08 -8.97 -6.33
C ALA A 213 1.15 -10.20 -6.27
N GLU A 214 1.71 -11.34 -5.90
CA GLU A 214 1.02 -12.64 -5.88
C GLU A 214 -0.12 -12.68 -4.85
N SER A 215 0.06 -12.06 -3.68
CA SER A 215 -1.02 -11.95 -2.68
C SER A 215 -2.16 -11.04 -3.13
N LYS A 216 -1.85 -9.96 -3.86
CA LYS A 216 -2.88 -9.08 -4.44
C LYS A 216 -3.56 -9.70 -5.63
N ASP A 217 -2.84 -10.45 -6.47
CA ASP A 217 -3.44 -11.21 -7.56
C ASP A 217 -4.40 -12.28 -7.01
N ALA A 218 -4.03 -12.94 -5.91
CA ALA A 218 -4.94 -13.86 -5.22
C ALA A 218 -6.20 -13.16 -4.66
N LEU A 219 -6.06 -11.95 -4.11
CA LEU A 219 -7.22 -11.12 -3.72
C LEU A 219 -8.08 -10.78 -4.95
N MET A 220 -7.47 -10.35 -6.04
CA MET A 220 -8.19 -9.95 -7.25
C MET A 220 -8.91 -11.11 -7.94
N ALA A 221 -8.42 -12.33 -7.77
CA ALA A 221 -9.05 -13.56 -8.26
C ALA A 221 -10.10 -14.15 -7.29
N SER A 222 -10.25 -13.59 -6.09
CA SER A 222 -11.20 -14.08 -5.07
C SER A 222 -12.62 -13.52 -5.30
N ASP A 223 -13.59 -14.06 -4.54
CA ASP A 223 -14.98 -13.59 -4.50
C ASP A 223 -15.22 -12.52 -3.42
N HIS A 224 -14.14 -11.90 -2.91
CA HIS A 224 -14.24 -10.77 -2.00
C HIS A 224 -14.60 -9.48 -2.74
N VAL A 225 -15.15 -8.54 -1.98
CA VAL A 225 -15.20 -7.14 -2.40
C VAL A 225 -13.87 -6.49 -2.03
N TRP A 226 -13.19 -5.86 -2.99
CA TRP A 226 -11.82 -5.39 -2.78
C TRP A 226 -11.42 -4.15 -3.59
N MET A 227 -10.39 -3.48 -3.08
CA MET A 227 -9.61 -2.45 -3.78
C MET A 227 -8.13 -2.78 -3.66
N ALA A 228 -7.37 -2.68 -4.74
CA ALA A 228 -5.96 -3.05 -4.75
C ALA A 228 -5.11 -2.16 -5.65
N VAL A 229 -3.79 -2.19 -5.44
CA VAL A 229 -2.79 -1.64 -6.36
C VAL A 229 -1.98 -2.80 -6.92
N ALA A 230 -2.12 -3.12 -8.20
CA ALA A 230 -1.46 -4.27 -8.82
C ALA A 230 0.08 -4.18 -8.78
N GLY A 231 0.75 -5.33 -8.86
CA GLY A 231 2.21 -5.42 -8.89
C GLY A 231 2.87 -5.22 -7.52
N THR A 232 4.07 -4.64 -7.48
CA THR A 232 4.87 -4.51 -6.24
C THR A 232 4.57 -3.24 -5.43
N ARG A 233 3.87 -2.27 -6.04
CA ARG A 233 3.54 -0.97 -5.43
C ARG A 233 2.39 -1.11 -4.44
N GLY A 234 2.40 -0.28 -3.41
CA GLY A 234 1.46 -0.34 -2.29
C GLY A 234 1.94 0.56 -1.18
N GLY A 235 1.69 0.17 0.06
CA GLY A 235 2.24 0.83 1.23
C GLY A 235 1.15 1.32 2.16
N SER A 236 1.54 1.50 3.42
CA SER A 236 0.65 2.06 4.45
C SER A 236 0.02 3.39 4.06
N PRO A 237 0.73 4.34 3.41
CA PRO A 237 0.11 5.59 2.96
C PRO A 237 -1.04 5.38 1.98
N LEU A 238 -0.91 4.45 1.03
CA LEU A 238 -1.95 4.18 0.02
C LEU A 238 -3.17 3.48 0.64
N ALA A 239 -2.95 2.50 1.52
CA ALA A 239 -4.03 1.84 2.25
C ALA A 239 -4.81 2.84 3.11
N ALA A 240 -4.12 3.69 3.88
CA ALA A 240 -4.76 4.71 4.72
C ALA A 240 -5.47 5.79 3.87
N ALA A 241 -4.86 6.24 2.76
CA ALA A 241 -5.46 7.19 1.84
C ALA A 241 -6.75 6.66 1.21
N THR A 242 -6.82 5.36 0.91
CA THR A 242 -8.03 4.70 0.40
C THR A 242 -9.14 4.73 1.44
N VAL A 243 -8.86 4.34 2.68
CA VAL A 243 -9.84 4.41 3.78
C VAL A 243 -10.32 5.86 3.98
N ASN A 244 -9.41 6.83 4.01
CA ASN A 244 -9.77 8.24 4.18
C ASN A 244 -10.56 8.82 2.99
N ALA A 245 -10.36 8.32 1.77
CA ALA A 245 -11.19 8.68 0.63
C ALA A 245 -12.61 8.12 0.80
N LEU A 246 -12.75 6.86 1.24
CA LEU A 246 -14.04 6.26 1.55
C LEU A 246 -14.76 6.97 2.70
N LEU A 247 -14.07 7.34 3.78
CA LEU A 247 -14.64 8.11 4.89
C LEU A 247 -15.22 9.45 4.42
N ARG A 248 -14.52 10.16 3.51
CA ARG A 248 -15.03 11.39 2.91
C ARG A 248 -16.25 11.18 2.02
N LEU A 249 -16.26 10.11 1.22
CA LEU A 249 -17.42 9.76 0.39
C LEU A 249 -18.61 9.28 1.23
N ALA A 250 -18.36 8.67 2.38
CA ALA A 250 -19.38 8.24 3.33
C ALA A 250 -19.99 9.42 4.09
N ASP A 251 -19.24 10.50 4.30
CA ASP A 251 -19.68 11.71 4.99
C ASP A 251 -20.65 12.54 4.09
N PRO A 252 -21.93 12.68 4.48
CA PRO A 252 -22.91 13.44 3.70
C PRO A 252 -22.64 14.97 3.69
N ASP A 253 -21.77 15.47 4.57
CA ASP A 253 -21.51 16.90 4.76
C ASP A 253 -20.18 17.37 4.17
N ASP A 254 -19.34 16.47 3.63
CA ASP A 254 -18.04 16.82 3.01
C ASP A 254 -18.18 17.77 1.81
N GLY A 255 -19.36 17.81 1.18
CA GLY A 255 -19.71 18.75 0.10
C GLY A 255 -20.34 20.09 0.54
N ARG A 256 -20.65 20.28 1.84
CA ARG A 256 -21.30 21.51 2.35
C ARG A 256 -20.33 22.55 2.92
N GLN A 257 -19.07 22.17 3.19
CA GLN A 257 -18.11 23.05 3.85
C GLN A 257 -17.41 24.05 2.90
N THR A 258 -17.67 24.02 1.60
CA THR A 258 -17.08 24.98 0.64
C THR A 258 -17.84 26.31 0.55
N SER A 259 -18.89 26.56 1.35
CA SER A 259 -19.71 27.79 1.27
C SER A 259 -19.80 28.64 2.53
N THR A 260 -18.99 28.38 3.57
CA THR A 260 -18.97 29.21 4.80
C THR A 260 -17.55 29.63 5.14
N GLY A 261 -16.99 30.47 4.30
CA GLY A 261 -15.74 31.19 4.53
C GLY A 261 -15.89 32.64 4.15
N ASP A 262 -16.86 33.34 4.76
CA ASP A 262 -16.84 34.80 4.84
C ASP A 262 -17.67 35.23 6.06
N ARG A 263 -16.96 35.52 7.17
CA ARG A 263 -17.37 36.44 8.23
C ARG A 263 -16.19 36.72 9.16
#